data_AF-A0A7C5I8W8-F1
#
_entry.id   AF-A0A7C5I8W8-F1
#
_cell.length_a   1.000
_cell.length_b   1.000
_cell.length_c   1.000
_cell.angle_alpha   90.00
_cell.angle_beta   90.00
_cell.angle_gamma   90.00
#
_symmetry.space_group_name_H-M   'P 1'
#
loop_
_entity.id
_entity.type
_entity.pdbx_description
1 polymer ?
#
loop_
_entity_poly.entity_id
_entity_poly.type
_entity_poly.pdbx_seq_one_letter_code
_entity_poly.pdbx_strand_id
1 'polypeptide(L)' 'AAADRAVTERADFRLYEWSRTSGRQRRRVEMDGVVGTLEARGELGPLAPYFEAGRWLHVGSGTSMGMGRYDICLLR' A
#
# COMPACT_ATOMS: atom_id res chain seq x y z
N ALA A 1 17.77 -1.92 -13.55
CA ALA A 1 16.65 -2.58 -14.27
C ALA A 1 15.63 -1.54 -14.71
N ALA A 2 14.71 -1.86 -15.63
CA ALA A 2 13.68 -0.91 -16.10
C ALA A 2 12.80 -0.35 -14.95
N ALA A 3 12.65 -1.11 -13.85
CA ALA A 3 12.01 -0.65 -12.61
C ALA A 3 12.69 0.58 -11.96
N ASP A 4 14.00 0.76 -12.14
CA ASP A 4 14.78 1.85 -11.51
C ASP A 4 14.46 3.23 -12.10
N ARG A 5 13.65 3.28 -13.16
CA ARG A 5 13.21 4.51 -13.83
C ARG A 5 11.86 5.02 -13.30
N ALA A 6 11.22 4.29 -12.39
CA ALA A 6 10.03 4.76 -11.70
C ALA A 6 10.42 5.82 -10.66
N VAL A 7 9.71 6.95 -10.66
CA VAL A 7 9.94 8.04 -9.71
C VAL A 7 8.61 8.44 -9.11
N THR A 8 8.55 8.57 -7.79
CA THR A 8 7.42 9.18 -7.09
C THR A 8 7.39 10.67 -7.37
N GLU A 9 6.30 11.17 -7.94
CA GLU A 9 6.10 12.62 -8.17
C GLU A 9 5.45 13.28 -6.98
N ARG A 10 4.46 12.61 -6.39
CA ARG A 10 3.71 13.13 -5.24
C ARG A 10 3.35 12.00 -4.30
N ALA A 11 3.43 12.28 -3.01
CA ALA A 11 2.94 11.41 -1.97
C ALA A 11 2.23 12.28 -0.93
N ASP A 12 0.95 11.99 -0.71
CA ASP A 12 0.14 12.62 0.32
C ASP A 12 -0.39 11.51 1.21
N PHE A 13 0.17 11.42 2.41
CA PHE A 13 -0.16 10.38 3.36
C PHE A 13 -0.43 11.01 4.71
N ARG A 14 -1.42 10.46 5.40
CA ARG A 14 -1.64 10.72 6.82
C ARG A 14 -1.50 9.42 7.60
N LEU A 15 -1.03 9.55 8.83
CA LEU A 15 -1.08 8.46 9.79
C LEU A 15 -2.55 8.09 10.03
N TYR A 16 -2.82 6.80 9.95
CA TYR A 16 -4.08 6.22 10.36
C TYR A 16 -3.81 5.36 11.58
N GLU A 17 -4.16 5.92 12.74
CA GLU A 17 -4.05 5.22 14.02
C GLU A 17 -5.17 4.19 14.12
N TRP A 18 -4.78 2.94 14.29
CA TRP A 18 -5.73 1.83 14.29
C TRP A 18 -5.19 0.68 15.14
N SER A 19 -6.10 0.01 15.84
CA SER A 19 -5.76 -1.18 16.63
C SER A 19 -6.81 -2.26 16.46
N ARG A 20 -6.41 -3.51 16.76
CA ARG A 20 -7.34 -4.64 16.87
C ARG A 20 -7.12 -5.39 18.17
N THR A 21 -8.20 -5.94 18.71
CA THR A 21 -8.12 -6.93 19.79
C THR A 21 -7.58 -8.27 19.28
N SER A 22 -6.53 -8.79 19.92
CA SER A 22 -6.00 -10.12 19.66
C SER A 22 -6.62 -11.15 20.61
N GLY A 23 -7.38 -12.11 20.08
CA GLY A 23 -7.93 -13.21 20.87
C GLY A 23 -6.85 -14.10 21.50
N ARG A 24 -5.76 -14.39 20.75
CA ARG A 24 -4.64 -15.21 21.23
C ARG A 24 -3.87 -14.54 22.36
N GLN A 25 -3.58 -13.24 22.23
CA GLN A 25 -2.76 -12.51 23.18
C GLN A 25 -3.59 -11.80 24.27
N ARG A 26 -4.93 -11.81 24.13
CA ARG A 26 -5.89 -11.11 25.00
C ARG A 26 -5.52 -9.65 25.28
N ARG A 27 -5.03 -8.95 24.25
CA ARG A 27 -4.65 -7.52 24.31
C ARG A 27 -4.97 -6.80 23.02
N ARG A 28 -4.98 -5.46 23.07
CA ARG A 28 -4.93 -4.62 21.86
C ARG A 28 -3.56 -4.73 21.21
N VAL A 29 -3.59 -4.82 19.89
CA VAL A 29 -2.41 -4.82 19.02
C VAL A 29 -2.55 -3.60 18.12
N GLU A 30 -1.59 -2.70 18.25
CA GLU A 30 -1.47 -1.54 17.37
C GLU A 30 -1.17 -2.02 15.95
N MET A 31 -1.85 -1.37 15.02
CA MET A 31 -1.87 -1.68 13.60
C MET A 31 -1.88 -0.37 12.82
N ASP A 32 -1.13 0.61 13.32
CA ASP A 32 -1.02 1.91 12.69
C ASP A 32 -0.38 1.78 11.31
N GLY A 33 -0.83 2.63 10.39
CA GLY A 33 -0.32 2.66 9.03
C GLY A 33 -0.55 4.03 8.40
N VAL A 34 -0.42 4.10 7.08
CA VAL A 34 -0.72 5.31 6.33
C VAL A 34 -1.88 5.08 5.38
N VAL A 35 -2.68 6.12 5.20
CA VAL A 35 -3.71 6.21 4.16
C VAL A 35 -3.49 7.47 3.36
N GLY A 36 -3.75 7.41 2.06
CA GLY A 36 -3.53 8.54 1.17
C GLY A 36 -3.28 8.11 -0.26
N THR A 37 -2.58 8.96 -1.00
CA THR A 37 -2.36 8.81 -2.44
C THR A 37 -0.89 8.95 -2.78
N LEU A 38 -0.45 8.17 -3.78
CA LEU A 38 0.87 8.26 -4.36
C LEU A 38 0.73 8.35 -5.88
N GLU A 39 1.39 9.34 -6.45
CA GLU A 39 1.51 9.53 -7.89
C GLU A 39 2.96 9.21 -8.28
N ALA A 40 3.13 8.38 -9.30
CA ALA A 40 4.44 8.00 -9.81
C ALA A 40 4.45 8.07 -11.33
N ARG A 41 5.62 8.36 -11.89
CA ARG A 41 5.86 8.40 -13.34
C ARG A 41 7.10 7.59 -13.73
N GLY A 42 7.27 7.46 -15.04
CA GLY A 42 8.43 6.79 -15.65
C GLY A 42 8.02 5.49 -16.35
N GLU A 43 8.97 4.57 -16.46
CA GLU A 43 8.75 3.27 -17.13
C GLU A 43 8.04 2.29 -16.15
N LEU A 44 6.74 2.44 -15.99
CA LEU A 44 5.94 1.64 -15.04
C LEU A 44 5.49 0.29 -15.61
N GLY A 45 5.61 0.07 -16.92
CA GLY A 45 5.18 -1.17 -17.58
C GLY A 45 5.71 -2.46 -16.93
N PRO A 46 7.02 -2.56 -16.60
CA PRO A 46 7.57 -3.70 -15.88
C PRO A 46 7.01 -3.92 -14.47
N LEU A 47 6.51 -2.85 -13.83
CA LEU A 47 5.90 -2.89 -12.50
C LEU A 47 4.39 -3.15 -12.54
N ALA A 48 3.73 -2.89 -13.68
CA ALA A 48 2.28 -2.96 -13.82
C ALA A 48 1.67 -4.31 -13.35
N PRO A 49 2.24 -5.49 -13.67
CA PRO A 49 1.68 -6.75 -13.17
C PRO A 49 1.67 -6.85 -11.65
N TYR A 50 2.68 -6.28 -10.98
CA TYR A 50 2.76 -6.28 -9.52
C TYR A 50 1.80 -5.28 -8.91
N PHE A 51 1.59 -4.12 -9.54
CA PHE A 51 0.59 -3.16 -9.09
C PHE A 51 -0.83 -3.72 -9.20
N GLU A 52 -1.16 -4.41 -10.29
CA GLU A 52 -2.46 -5.07 -10.42
C GLU A 52 -2.63 -6.22 -9.41
N ALA A 53 -1.59 -7.02 -9.19
CA ALA A 53 -1.63 -8.07 -8.17
C ALA A 53 -1.86 -7.49 -6.76
N GLY A 54 -1.21 -6.37 -6.42
CA GLY A 54 -1.33 -5.73 -5.12
C GLY A 54 -2.72 -5.16 -4.82
N ARG A 55 -3.57 -4.91 -5.82
CA ARG A 55 -4.99 -4.56 -5.58
C ARG A 55 -5.76 -5.67 -4.87
N TRP A 56 -5.40 -6.92 -5.16
CA TRP A 56 -6.03 -8.12 -4.59
C TRP A 56 -5.29 -8.62 -3.36
N LEU A 57 -3.96 -8.63 -3.42
CA LEU A 57 -3.11 -9.20 -2.37
C LEU A 57 -2.79 -8.21 -1.26
N HIS A 58 -3.03 -6.92 -1.50
CA HIS A 58 -2.56 -5.81 -0.69
C HIS A 58 -1.02 -5.77 -0.61
N VAL A 59 -0.45 -4.75 0.05
CA VAL A 59 1.00 -4.60 0.19
C VAL A 59 1.42 -4.16 1.59
N GLY A 60 2.58 -4.62 2.06
CA GLY A 60 3.13 -4.25 3.36
C GLY A 60 2.80 -5.25 4.47
N SER A 61 2.86 -4.80 5.72
CA SER A 61 2.59 -5.64 6.89
C SER A 61 1.08 -5.74 7.16
N GLY A 62 0.62 -6.89 7.66
CA GLY A 62 -0.78 -7.07 8.06
C GLY A 62 -1.78 -7.18 6.91
N THR A 63 -1.36 -7.58 5.70
CA THR A 63 -2.24 -7.76 4.54
C THR A 63 -3.36 -8.76 4.80
N SER A 64 -3.06 -9.89 5.46
CA SER A 64 -4.07 -10.88 5.89
C SER A 64 -5.02 -10.36 6.97
N MET A 65 -4.75 -9.17 7.50
CA MET A 65 -5.56 -8.46 8.47
C MET A 65 -6.29 -7.25 7.86
N GLY A 66 -6.28 -7.11 6.53
CA GLY A 66 -6.96 -6.03 5.81
C GLY A 66 -6.14 -4.77 5.59
N MET A 67 -4.87 -4.74 6.01
CA MET A 67 -3.98 -3.59 5.80
C MET A 67 -3.47 -3.53 4.36
N GLY A 68 -3.03 -2.35 3.91
CA GLY A 68 -2.27 -2.21 2.68
C GLY A 68 -3.08 -2.30 1.39
N ARG A 69 -4.40 -2.21 1.46
CA ARG A 69 -5.27 -2.18 0.29
C ARG A 69 -5.07 -0.87 -0.47
N TYR A 70 -4.99 -0.95 -1.79
CA TYR A 70 -5.02 0.21 -2.66
C TYR A 70 -5.75 -0.12 -3.97
N ASP A 71 -6.07 0.93 -4.71
CA ASP A 71 -6.51 0.85 -6.10
C ASP A 71 -5.55 1.69 -6.95
N ILE A 72 -5.44 1.38 -8.23
CA ILE A 72 -4.61 2.11 -9.19
C ILE A 72 -5.44 2.58 -10.37
N CYS A 73 -5.03 3.71 -10.93
CA CYS A 73 -5.55 4.24 -12.18
C CYS A 73 -4.43 4.98 -12.92
N LEU A 74 -4.61 5.16 -14.22
CA LEU A 74 -3.75 6.05 -15.00
C LEU A 74 -4.27 7.48 -14.83
N LEU A 75 -3.37 8.40 -14.48
CA LEU A 75 -3.65 9.82 -14.52
C LEU A 75 -3.62 10.30 -15.98
N ARG A 76 -4.51 11.22 -16.33
CA ARG A 76 -4.60 11.81 -17.67
C ARG A 76 -3.81 13.09 -17.76
#